data_AF-A0A1X7DYC6-F1
#
_entry.id   AF-A0A1X7DYC6-F1
#
_cell.length_a   1.000
_cell.length_b   1.000
_cell.length_c   1.000
_cell.angle_alpha   90.00
_cell.angle_beta   90.00
_cell.angle_gamma   90.00
#
_symmetry.space_group_name_H-M   'P 1'
#
loop_
_entity.id
_entity.type
_entity.pdbx_description
1 polymer ?
#
loop_
_entity_poly.entity_id
_entity_poly.type
_entity_poly.pdbx_seq_one_letter_code
_entity_poly.pdbx_strand_id
1 'polypeptide(L)'
;MGADDSTEILGEARRILAAGDQSALAPPAMLADLEALLADTFDESYTAERVLALLTPARRRALKSRFAAANDSDGAEIWLPTDILDRLRSVADTPLDAIRALLDSGRGLPEPGSEEHCRKRRCDPHLLLSDPGAWQCRTCGLAGRADLPPNPIVAAYLVEQRSRVAELHALAAAIYEGWAAGDRFTVADAAANRQPGIPADRDRLKTLLADLLREGLLEEAPGPRGGAGFRVLEEPPDWIADAMADRRRQREAEARIREERAATLRQVLEDGLTHTTAAGEVVEIAQSDRGLELRFASIPSWELRDEMKRQGRCRWDGRRRRWCRTSPVTSVEPWLATALDAGATVAPLGTADPDAEDWGYEDWPD
;
A
#
# COMPACT_ATOMS: atom_id res chain seq x y z
N MET A 1 9.77 12.05 -31.29
CA MET A 1 8.92 12.12 -32.50
C MET A 1 9.81 11.86 -33.68
N GLY A 2 9.45 10.90 -34.52
CA GLY A 2 10.08 10.74 -35.83
C GLY A 2 9.66 11.86 -36.79
N ALA A 3 10.36 12.00 -37.92
CA ALA A 3 9.95 12.91 -39.00
C ALA A 3 8.55 12.54 -39.55
N ASP A 4 8.19 11.25 -39.50
CA ASP A 4 6.90 10.73 -39.95
C ASP A 4 5.74 11.18 -39.03
N ASP A 5 5.95 11.19 -37.70
CA ASP A 5 4.96 11.66 -36.73
C ASP A 5 4.61 13.15 -36.94
N SER A 6 5.64 13.95 -37.20
CA SER A 6 5.49 15.40 -37.39
C SER A 6 4.68 15.70 -38.64
N THR A 7 4.92 14.95 -39.72
CA THR A 7 4.19 15.07 -40.98
C THR A 7 2.71 14.73 -40.83
N GLU A 8 2.37 13.67 -40.09
CA GLU A 8 0.98 13.30 -39.83
C GLU A 8 0.24 14.33 -38.97
N ILE A 9 0.89 14.89 -37.94
CA ILE A 9 0.34 15.95 -37.09
C ILE A 9 0.03 17.20 -37.91
N LEU A 10 0.96 17.64 -38.75
CA LEU A 10 0.77 18.79 -39.61
C LEU A 10 -0.30 18.51 -40.68
N GLY A 11 -0.40 17.28 -41.18
CA GLY A 11 -1.45 16.83 -42.08
C GLY A 11 -2.86 16.87 -41.45
N GLU A 12 -2.98 16.49 -40.17
CA GLU A 12 -4.22 16.65 -39.40
C GLU A 12 -4.61 18.12 -39.25
N ALA A 13 -3.67 18.98 -38.89
CA ALA A 13 -3.92 20.42 -38.72
C ALA A 13 -4.43 21.06 -40.02
N ARG A 14 -3.81 20.75 -41.16
CA ARG A 14 -4.27 21.23 -42.48
C ARG A 14 -5.70 20.76 -42.79
N ARG A 15 -6.05 19.53 -42.39
CA ARG A 15 -7.41 18.99 -42.58
C ARG A 15 -8.44 19.72 -41.71
N ILE A 16 -8.11 19.98 -40.44
CA ILE A 16 -8.97 20.72 -39.51
C ILE A 16 -9.24 22.13 -40.04
N LEU A 17 -8.22 22.82 -40.55
CA LEU A 17 -8.38 24.13 -41.19
C LEU A 17 -9.26 24.05 -42.44
N ALA A 18 -8.97 23.10 -43.34
CA ALA A 18 -9.74 22.93 -44.58
C ALA A 18 -11.22 22.58 -44.32
N ALA A 19 -11.51 21.87 -43.21
CA ALA A 19 -12.86 21.51 -42.80
C ALA A 19 -13.56 22.59 -41.97
N GLY A 20 -12.86 23.63 -41.53
CA GLY A 20 -13.40 24.64 -40.61
C GLY A 20 -13.82 24.07 -39.25
N ASP A 21 -13.19 22.99 -38.80
CA ASP A 21 -13.60 22.24 -37.60
C ASP A 21 -13.09 22.88 -36.31
N GLN A 22 -13.76 23.95 -35.87
CA GLN A 22 -13.46 24.65 -34.62
C GLN A 22 -13.61 23.75 -33.37
N SER A 23 -14.40 22.66 -33.46
CA SER A 23 -14.60 21.73 -32.34
C SER A 23 -13.38 20.87 -32.02
N ALA A 24 -12.43 20.79 -32.97
CA ALA A 24 -11.16 20.08 -32.78
C ALA A 24 -10.16 20.86 -31.90
N LEU A 25 -10.40 22.13 -31.62
CA LEU A 25 -9.51 23.02 -30.86
C LEU A 25 -9.93 23.19 -29.40
N ALA A 26 -8.95 23.20 -28.49
CA ALA A 26 -9.18 23.47 -27.07
C ALA A 26 -9.42 24.97 -26.84
N PRO A 27 -10.49 25.40 -26.15
CA PRO A 27 -10.67 26.81 -25.80
C PRO A 27 -9.46 27.34 -25.01
N PRO A 28 -8.93 28.54 -25.30
CA PRO A 28 -9.49 29.59 -26.18
C PRO A 28 -8.98 29.56 -27.63
N ALA A 29 -8.31 28.49 -28.08
CA ALA A 29 -7.68 28.45 -29.40
C ALA A 29 -8.70 28.54 -30.56
N MET A 30 -8.37 29.32 -31.58
CA MET A 30 -9.16 29.56 -32.78
C MET A 30 -8.50 28.96 -34.01
N LEU A 31 -9.27 28.73 -35.09
CA LEU A 31 -8.73 28.28 -36.37
C LEU A 31 -7.63 29.22 -36.89
N ALA A 32 -7.72 30.52 -36.63
CA ALA A 32 -6.67 31.49 -36.97
C ALA A 32 -5.33 31.22 -36.25
N ASP A 33 -5.36 30.68 -35.02
CA ASP A 33 -4.13 30.32 -34.29
C ASP A 33 -3.46 29.09 -34.92
N LEU A 34 -4.26 28.14 -35.40
CA LEU A 34 -3.77 26.97 -36.13
C LEU A 34 -3.23 27.34 -37.52
N GLU A 35 -3.88 28.28 -38.22
CA GLU A 35 -3.42 28.81 -39.50
C GLU A 35 -2.09 29.57 -39.35
N ALA A 36 -1.97 30.40 -38.31
CA ALA A 36 -0.73 31.11 -38.01
C ALA A 36 0.43 30.17 -37.70
N LEU A 37 0.18 29.07 -36.97
CA LEU A 37 1.19 28.05 -36.69
C LEU A 37 1.65 27.31 -37.95
N LEU A 38 0.74 26.99 -38.87
CA LEU A 38 1.10 26.28 -40.11
C LEU A 38 1.78 27.17 -41.15
N ALA A 39 1.58 28.49 -41.06
CA ALA A 39 2.28 29.47 -41.87
C ALA A 39 3.69 29.78 -41.34
N ASP A 40 3.99 29.41 -40.09
CA ASP A 40 5.33 29.53 -39.51
C ASP A 40 6.26 28.48 -40.14
N THR A 41 7.34 28.94 -40.79
CA THR A 41 8.32 28.07 -41.48
C THR A 41 9.43 27.58 -40.55
N PHE A 42 9.19 27.60 -39.24
CA PHE A 42 10.12 27.03 -38.26
C PHE A 42 10.16 25.49 -38.34
N ASP A 43 11.07 24.87 -37.59
CA ASP A 43 11.26 23.41 -37.55
C ASP A 43 9.94 22.62 -37.45
N GLU A 44 9.79 21.60 -38.29
CA GLU A 44 8.55 20.82 -38.43
C GLU A 44 8.19 20.09 -37.14
N SER A 45 9.20 19.62 -36.40
CA SER A 45 8.99 18.91 -35.13
C SER A 45 8.43 19.85 -34.05
N TYR A 46 9.01 21.06 -33.96
CA TYR A 46 8.54 22.10 -33.04
C TYR A 46 7.12 22.58 -33.40
N THR A 47 6.85 22.77 -34.69
CA THR A 47 5.53 23.19 -35.16
C THR A 47 4.46 22.13 -34.87
N ALA A 48 4.79 20.84 -35.05
CA ALA A 48 3.91 19.73 -34.71
C ALA A 48 3.57 19.68 -33.20
N GLU A 49 4.55 19.91 -32.32
CA GLU A 49 4.29 19.96 -30.87
C GLU A 49 3.33 21.11 -30.49
N ARG A 50 3.49 22.28 -31.11
CA ARG A 50 2.60 23.42 -30.89
C ARG A 50 1.20 23.19 -31.42
N VAL A 51 1.07 22.52 -32.57
CA VAL A 51 -0.23 22.07 -33.10
C VAL A 51 -0.94 21.16 -32.10
N LEU A 52 -0.24 20.16 -31.53
CA LEU A 52 -0.84 19.27 -30.53
C LEU A 52 -1.34 20.02 -29.29
N ALA A 53 -0.66 21.09 -28.90
CA ALA A 53 -1.07 21.92 -27.77
C ALA A 53 -2.41 22.63 -28.00
N LEU A 54 -2.74 22.99 -29.25
CA LEU A 54 -4.00 23.65 -29.61
C LEU A 54 -5.20 22.69 -29.74
N LEU A 55 -4.95 21.40 -29.97
CA LEU A 55 -6.02 20.40 -30.13
C LEU A 55 -6.73 20.09 -28.81
N THR A 56 -8.03 19.75 -28.89
CA THR A 56 -8.78 19.20 -27.75
C THR A 56 -8.11 17.93 -27.21
N PRO A 57 -8.28 17.61 -25.91
CA PRO A 57 -7.74 16.40 -25.33
C PRO A 57 -8.19 15.11 -26.03
N ALA A 58 -9.41 15.08 -26.55
CA ALA A 58 -9.93 13.94 -27.31
C ALA A 58 -9.21 13.78 -28.66
N ARG A 59 -9.04 14.88 -29.41
CA ARG A 59 -8.37 14.85 -30.72
C ARG A 59 -6.88 14.57 -30.60
N ARG A 60 -6.23 15.14 -29.58
CA ARG A 60 -4.83 14.86 -29.23
C ARG A 60 -4.63 13.37 -28.90
N ARG A 61 -5.52 12.77 -28.11
CA ARG A 61 -5.46 11.34 -27.77
C ARG A 61 -5.64 10.47 -29.01
N ALA A 62 -6.66 10.76 -29.84
CA ALA A 62 -6.90 10.00 -31.07
C ALA A 62 -5.71 10.05 -32.06
N LEU A 63 -4.99 11.17 -32.11
CA LEU A 63 -3.76 11.27 -32.91
C LEU A 63 -2.60 10.49 -32.28
N LYS A 64 -2.36 10.70 -30.98
CA LYS A 64 -1.29 10.00 -30.26
C LYS A 64 -1.49 8.48 -30.24
N SER A 65 -2.73 8.00 -30.18
CA SER A 65 -3.03 6.57 -30.25
C SER A 65 -2.72 5.95 -31.61
N ARG A 66 -2.73 6.73 -32.70
CA ARG A 66 -2.31 6.25 -34.03
C ARG A 66 -0.80 6.03 -34.09
N PHE A 67 -0.03 6.91 -33.45
CA PHE A 67 1.42 6.71 -33.29
C PHE A 67 1.74 5.56 -32.33
N ALA A 68 0.96 5.41 -31.26
CA ALA A 68 1.09 4.26 -30.37
C ALA A 68 0.77 2.93 -31.07
N ALA A 69 -0.19 2.92 -32.01
CA ALA A 69 -0.53 1.75 -32.82
C ALA A 69 0.46 1.48 -33.97
N ALA A 70 1.19 2.49 -34.45
CA ALA A 70 2.24 2.31 -35.47
C ALA A 70 3.51 1.67 -34.88
N ASN A 71 3.79 1.92 -33.59
CA ASN A 71 4.94 1.35 -32.88
C ASN A 71 4.83 -0.17 -32.59
N ASP A 72 3.71 -0.82 -32.89
CA ASP A 72 3.59 -2.29 -32.84
C ASP A 72 4.25 -2.99 -34.04
N SER A 73 4.85 -2.24 -34.96
CA SER A 73 5.62 -2.75 -36.11
C SER A 73 7.12 -2.44 -36.09
N ASP A 74 7.63 -1.86 -35.00
CA ASP A 74 9.08 -1.68 -34.81
C ASP A 74 9.73 -3.02 -34.45
N GLY A 75 10.01 -3.81 -35.49
CA GLY A 75 11.09 -4.77 -35.41
C GLY A 75 12.37 -4.01 -35.12
N ALA A 76 12.98 -4.25 -33.94
CA ALA A 76 14.27 -3.66 -33.61
C ALA A 76 15.27 -3.91 -34.75
N GLU A 77 15.84 -2.84 -35.31
CA GLU A 77 16.97 -2.95 -36.25
C GLU A 77 18.18 -3.48 -35.48
N ILE A 78 18.34 -4.80 -35.49
CA ILE A 78 19.48 -5.47 -34.89
C ILE A 78 20.61 -5.50 -35.91
N TRP A 79 21.64 -4.70 -35.66
CA TRP A 79 22.89 -4.79 -36.40
C TRP A 79 23.60 -6.10 -36.04
N LEU A 80 23.59 -7.05 -36.97
CA LEU A 80 24.32 -8.31 -36.81
C LEU A 80 25.80 -8.08 -37.13
N PRO A 81 26.73 -8.55 -36.27
CA PRO A 81 28.15 -8.63 -36.58
C PRO A 81 28.41 -9.35 -37.91
N THR A 82 29.43 -8.91 -38.65
CA THR A 82 29.74 -9.41 -40.01
C THR A 82 29.99 -10.92 -40.06
N ASP A 83 30.59 -11.47 -39.01
CA ASP A 83 30.84 -12.91 -38.86
C ASP A 83 29.56 -13.73 -38.66
N ILE A 84 28.50 -13.14 -38.10
CA ILE A 84 27.17 -13.75 -38.00
C ILE A 84 26.47 -13.69 -39.36
N LEU A 85 26.61 -12.60 -40.12
CA LEU A 85 26.07 -12.49 -41.48
C LEU A 85 26.66 -13.53 -42.43
N ASP A 86 27.98 -13.76 -42.38
CA ASP A 86 28.64 -14.77 -43.20
C ASP A 86 28.19 -16.19 -42.84
N ARG A 87 27.94 -16.44 -41.55
CA ARG A 87 27.35 -17.71 -41.10
C ARG A 87 25.90 -17.89 -41.54
N LEU A 88 25.08 -16.85 -41.48
CA LEU A 88 23.68 -16.91 -41.96
C LEU A 88 23.62 -17.14 -43.47
N ARG A 89 24.51 -16.52 -44.24
CA ARG A 89 24.64 -16.75 -45.69
C ARG A 89 25.07 -18.18 -46.06
N SER A 90 25.68 -18.90 -45.13
CA SER A 90 26.00 -20.33 -45.32
C SER A 90 24.76 -21.24 -45.17
N VAL A 91 23.66 -20.73 -44.63
CA VAL A 91 22.39 -21.46 -44.40
C VAL A 91 21.37 -21.15 -45.50
N ALA A 92 21.27 -19.88 -45.94
CA ALA A 92 20.42 -19.47 -47.07
C ALA A 92 20.95 -18.19 -47.74
N ASP A 93 20.48 -17.90 -48.95
CA ASP A 93 20.95 -16.77 -49.77
C ASP A 93 20.67 -15.39 -49.15
N THR A 94 19.63 -15.28 -48.32
CA THR A 94 19.36 -14.06 -47.54
C THR A 94 19.43 -14.34 -46.03
N PRO A 95 19.94 -13.40 -45.20
CA PRO A 95 19.94 -13.55 -43.75
C PRO A 95 18.53 -13.75 -43.17
N LEU A 96 17.51 -13.15 -43.78
CA LEU A 96 16.12 -13.29 -43.37
C LEU A 96 15.60 -14.71 -43.59
N ASP A 97 15.90 -15.30 -44.75
CA ASP A 97 15.51 -16.68 -45.08
C ASP A 97 16.31 -17.70 -44.28
N ALA A 98 17.57 -17.39 -43.94
CA ALA A 98 18.39 -18.20 -43.04
C ALA A 98 17.80 -18.21 -41.62
N ILE A 99 17.38 -17.04 -41.11
CA ILE A 99 16.71 -16.92 -39.81
C ILE A 99 15.38 -17.68 -39.83
N ARG A 100 14.56 -17.52 -40.88
CA ARG A 100 13.30 -18.25 -41.04
C ARG A 100 13.53 -19.76 -41.11
N ALA A 101 14.47 -20.24 -41.91
CA ALA A 101 14.80 -21.65 -42.00
C ALA A 101 15.29 -22.22 -40.66
N LEU A 102 16.09 -21.46 -39.89
CA LEU A 102 16.52 -21.85 -38.56
C LEU A 102 15.36 -21.91 -37.56
N LEU A 103 14.44 -20.95 -37.61
CA LEU A 103 13.23 -20.93 -36.79
C LEU A 103 12.24 -22.05 -37.16
N ASP A 104 12.02 -22.27 -38.46
CA ASP A 104 11.09 -23.27 -39.01
C ASP A 104 11.62 -24.70 -38.91
N SER A 105 12.95 -24.89 -38.82
CA SER A 105 13.55 -26.21 -38.67
C SER A 105 13.16 -26.92 -37.36
N GLY A 106 12.54 -26.23 -36.40
CA GLY A 106 11.97 -26.80 -35.18
C GLY A 106 12.97 -27.51 -34.26
N ARG A 107 14.26 -27.56 -34.63
CA ARG A 107 15.30 -28.25 -33.86
C ARG A 107 15.86 -27.30 -32.81
N GLY A 108 15.21 -27.30 -31.65
CA GLY A 108 15.85 -26.93 -30.39
C GLY A 108 15.53 -25.55 -29.82
N LEU A 109 14.55 -24.82 -30.36
CA LEU A 109 13.97 -23.68 -29.64
C LEU A 109 12.83 -24.18 -28.74
N PRO A 110 12.99 -24.11 -27.40
CA PRO A 110 11.98 -24.59 -26.49
C PRO A 110 10.71 -23.73 -26.60
N GLU A 111 9.55 -24.40 -26.57
CA GLU A 111 8.23 -23.75 -26.70
C GLU A 111 8.07 -22.58 -25.71
N PRO A 112 7.51 -21.44 -26.12
CA PRO A 112 7.23 -20.33 -25.21
C PRO A 112 6.40 -20.81 -24.01
N GLY A 113 6.87 -20.52 -22.79
CA GLY A 113 6.23 -20.97 -21.56
C GLY A 113 6.62 -22.38 -21.11
N SER A 114 7.41 -23.12 -21.88
CA SER A 114 8.04 -24.37 -21.40
C SER A 114 9.10 -24.09 -20.33
N GLU A 115 9.36 -25.07 -19.46
CA GLU A 115 10.39 -24.97 -18.43
C GLU A 115 11.78 -24.69 -19.03
N GLU A 116 12.11 -25.37 -20.13
CA GLU A 116 13.40 -25.19 -20.81
C GLU A 116 13.55 -23.78 -21.38
N HIS A 117 12.47 -23.19 -21.91
CA HIS A 117 12.44 -21.81 -22.37
C HIS A 117 12.68 -20.84 -21.22
N CYS A 118 11.92 -20.99 -20.12
CA CYS A 118 12.04 -20.10 -18.96
C CYS A 118 13.40 -20.20 -18.28
N ARG A 119 14.00 -21.40 -18.22
CA ARG A 119 15.34 -21.64 -17.66
C ARG A 119 16.43 -20.97 -18.50
N LYS A 120 16.37 -21.09 -19.83
CA LYS A 120 17.42 -20.57 -20.74
C LYS A 120 17.32 -19.06 -20.97
N ARG A 121 16.09 -18.52 -21.09
CA ARG A 121 15.87 -17.10 -21.44
C ARG A 121 15.72 -16.17 -20.25
N ARG A 122 15.85 -16.66 -19.00
CA ARG A 122 15.65 -15.87 -17.78
C ARG A 122 14.34 -15.10 -17.82
N CYS A 123 13.23 -15.83 -18.00
CA CYS A 123 11.91 -15.22 -18.00
C CYS A 123 11.68 -14.40 -16.73
N ASP A 124 11.05 -13.24 -16.92
CA ASP A 124 10.73 -12.27 -15.88
C ASP A 124 9.19 -12.17 -15.73
N PRO A 125 8.54 -13.19 -15.13
CA PRO A 125 7.10 -13.21 -14.87
C PRO A 125 6.76 -12.28 -13.70
N HIS A 126 5.72 -11.48 -13.87
CA HIS A 126 5.18 -10.59 -12.84
C HIS A 126 3.70 -10.77 -12.62
N LEU A 127 3.27 -10.76 -11.36
CA LEU A 127 1.85 -10.61 -11.01
C LEU A 127 1.38 -9.21 -11.40
N LEU A 128 0.16 -9.11 -11.94
CA LEU A 128 -0.43 -7.82 -12.27
C LEU A 128 -0.92 -7.14 -10.98
N LEU A 129 -0.60 -5.86 -10.80
CA LEU A 129 -1.13 -5.10 -9.65
C LEU A 129 -2.64 -4.88 -9.75
N SER A 130 -3.17 -4.70 -10.96
CA SER A 130 -4.61 -4.52 -11.18
C SER A 130 -5.41 -5.79 -10.96
N ASP A 131 -4.80 -6.97 -11.15
CA ASP A 131 -5.41 -8.28 -10.96
C ASP A 131 -4.36 -9.27 -10.41
N PRO A 132 -4.27 -9.43 -9.08
CA PRO A 132 -3.34 -10.38 -8.47
C PRO A 132 -3.62 -11.85 -8.84
N GLY A 133 -4.79 -12.15 -9.44
CA GLY A 133 -5.12 -13.46 -9.99
C GLY A 133 -4.49 -13.74 -11.35
N ALA A 134 -3.90 -12.73 -11.99
CA ALA A 134 -3.26 -12.81 -13.29
C ALA A 134 -1.76 -12.46 -13.23
N TRP A 135 -1.00 -12.94 -14.22
CA TRP A 135 0.41 -12.65 -14.36
C TRP A 135 0.79 -12.45 -15.84
N GLN A 136 1.91 -11.77 -16.06
CA GLN A 136 2.51 -11.56 -17.38
C GLN A 136 4.04 -11.61 -17.32
N CYS A 137 4.68 -12.27 -18.29
CA CYS A 137 6.13 -12.25 -18.46
C CYS A 137 6.56 -11.08 -19.34
N ARG A 138 7.42 -10.21 -18.81
CA ARG A 138 8.00 -9.10 -19.57
C ARG A 138 8.97 -9.57 -20.65
N THR A 139 9.58 -10.74 -20.47
CA THR A 139 10.58 -11.29 -21.40
C THR A 139 9.96 -11.93 -22.65
N CYS A 140 8.86 -12.66 -22.50
CA CYS A 140 8.26 -13.43 -23.60
C CYS A 140 6.79 -13.10 -23.88
N GLY A 141 6.20 -12.14 -23.15
CA GLY A 141 4.82 -11.71 -23.33
C GLY A 141 3.76 -12.70 -22.87
N LEU A 142 4.15 -13.91 -22.43
CA LEU A 142 3.20 -14.92 -21.95
C LEU A 142 2.43 -14.38 -20.75
N ALA A 143 1.11 -14.54 -20.78
CA ALA A 143 0.24 -14.16 -19.69
C ALA A 143 -0.66 -15.34 -19.30
N GLY A 144 -1.14 -15.36 -18.07
CA GLY A 144 -1.99 -16.42 -17.59
C GLY A 144 -2.52 -16.18 -16.19
N ARG A 145 -3.15 -17.21 -15.64
CA ARG A 145 -3.65 -17.19 -14.26
C ARG A 145 -2.56 -17.55 -13.26
N ALA A 146 -2.53 -16.87 -12.13
CA ALA A 146 -1.51 -17.03 -11.10
C ALA A 146 -1.66 -18.34 -10.30
N ASP A 147 -2.85 -18.92 -10.26
CA ASP A 147 -3.13 -20.20 -9.62
C ASP A 147 -2.82 -21.41 -10.52
N LEU A 148 -2.66 -21.18 -11.83
CA LEU A 148 -2.32 -22.21 -12.81
C LEU A 148 -1.07 -21.80 -13.63
N PRO A 149 0.12 -21.74 -13.01
CA PRO A 149 1.34 -21.42 -13.72
C PRO A 149 1.70 -22.53 -14.72
N PRO A 150 2.23 -22.18 -15.91
CA PRO A 150 2.50 -23.14 -16.99
C PRO A 150 3.69 -24.06 -16.69
N ASN A 151 4.57 -23.67 -15.77
CA ASN A 151 5.72 -24.46 -15.35
C ASN A 151 6.20 -24.07 -13.92
N PRO A 152 7.05 -24.88 -13.28
CA PRO A 152 7.53 -24.63 -11.92
C PRO A 152 8.41 -23.37 -11.75
N ILE A 153 9.12 -22.93 -12.79
CA ILE A 153 9.95 -21.73 -12.73
C ILE A 153 9.06 -20.50 -12.57
N VAL A 154 8.04 -20.38 -13.42
CA VAL A 154 7.05 -19.30 -13.31
C VAL A 154 6.36 -19.37 -11.95
N ALA A 155 5.95 -20.56 -11.50
CA ALA A 155 5.32 -20.75 -10.19
C ALA A 155 6.18 -20.19 -9.04
N ALA A 156 7.48 -20.46 -9.02
CA ALA A 156 8.40 -19.97 -7.98
C ALA A 156 8.47 -18.44 -7.94
N TYR A 157 8.65 -17.80 -9.10
CA TYR A 157 8.66 -16.33 -9.20
C TYR A 157 7.35 -15.72 -8.71
N LEU A 158 6.19 -16.26 -9.13
CA LEU A 158 4.90 -15.73 -8.73
C LEU A 158 4.69 -15.84 -7.21
N VAL A 159 5.16 -16.91 -6.57
CA VAL A 159 5.09 -17.07 -5.11
C VAL A 159 5.91 -16.00 -4.39
N GLU A 160 7.14 -15.75 -4.85
CA GLU A 160 8.02 -14.72 -4.26
C GLU A 160 7.44 -13.32 -4.38
N GLN A 161 6.67 -13.05 -5.44
CA GLN A 161 6.07 -11.74 -5.68
C GLN A 161 4.80 -11.45 -4.88
N ARG A 162 4.13 -12.45 -4.32
CA ARG A 162 2.86 -12.25 -3.58
C ARG A 162 3.01 -11.25 -2.43
N SER A 163 4.11 -11.33 -1.68
CA SER A 163 4.40 -10.42 -0.57
C SER A 163 4.64 -8.99 -1.07
N ARG A 164 5.39 -8.83 -2.15
CA ARG A 164 5.66 -7.53 -2.79
C ARG A 164 4.38 -6.90 -3.33
N VAL A 165 3.52 -7.66 -4.00
CA VAL A 165 2.23 -7.17 -4.51
C VAL A 165 1.33 -6.73 -3.37
N ALA A 166 1.24 -7.52 -2.30
CA ALA A 166 0.46 -7.14 -1.12
C ALA A 166 0.98 -5.84 -0.48
N GLU A 167 2.31 -5.66 -0.45
CA GLU A 167 2.92 -4.43 0.05
C GLU A 167 2.65 -3.23 -0.86
N LEU A 168 2.72 -3.40 -2.18
CA LEU A 168 2.37 -2.35 -3.14
C LEU A 168 0.89 -1.98 -3.06
N HIS A 169 -0.01 -2.95 -2.88
CA HIS A 169 -1.43 -2.71 -2.62
C HIS A 169 -1.66 -1.93 -1.33
N ALA A 170 -0.99 -2.33 -0.24
CA ALA A 170 -1.09 -1.63 1.04
C ALA A 170 -0.56 -0.20 0.96
N LEU A 171 0.56 0.01 0.26
CA LEU A 171 1.13 1.33 0.02
C LEU A 171 0.21 2.19 -0.85
N ALA A 172 -0.29 1.65 -1.97
CA ALA A 172 -1.22 2.35 -2.85
C ALA A 172 -2.45 2.80 -2.06
N ALA A 173 -3.09 1.89 -1.31
CA ALA A 173 -4.22 2.24 -0.46
C ALA A 173 -3.88 3.35 0.55
N ALA A 174 -2.74 3.28 1.22
CA ALA A 174 -2.32 4.31 2.18
C ALA A 174 -2.07 5.68 1.51
N ILE A 175 -1.51 5.71 0.30
CA ILE A 175 -1.34 6.96 -0.45
C ILE A 175 -2.71 7.54 -0.87
N TYR A 176 -3.60 6.73 -1.42
CA TYR A 176 -4.92 7.21 -1.83
C TYR A 176 -5.85 7.56 -0.65
N GLU A 177 -5.57 7.05 0.55
CA GLU A 177 -6.25 7.48 1.79
C GLU A 177 -5.67 8.79 2.35
N GLY A 178 -4.37 9.02 2.19
CA GLY A 178 -3.66 10.17 2.77
C GLY A 178 -3.71 11.45 1.94
N TRP A 179 -3.96 11.35 0.64
CA TRP A 179 -3.92 12.47 -0.31
C TRP A 179 -5.13 12.42 -1.24
N ALA A 180 -5.69 13.59 -1.55
CA ALA A 180 -6.82 13.71 -2.46
C ALA A 180 -6.37 13.50 -3.91
N ALA A 181 -7.34 13.28 -4.80
CA ALA A 181 -7.12 13.18 -6.23
C ALA A 181 -6.40 14.43 -6.77
N GLY A 182 -5.28 14.24 -7.48
CA GLY A 182 -4.45 15.33 -8.01
C GLY A 182 -3.47 15.96 -7.01
N ASP A 183 -3.50 15.57 -5.72
CA ASP A 183 -2.58 16.10 -4.72
C ASP A 183 -1.14 15.67 -4.99
N ARG A 184 -0.21 16.54 -4.61
CA ARG A 184 1.23 16.32 -4.75
C ARG A 184 1.87 16.05 -3.41
N PHE A 185 2.82 15.13 -3.38
CA PHE A 185 3.56 14.77 -2.18
C PHE A 185 5.00 14.36 -2.50
N THR A 186 5.85 14.39 -1.49
CA THR A 186 7.23 13.89 -1.57
C THR A 186 7.38 12.61 -0.75
N VAL A 187 8.50 11.90 -0.95
CA VAL A 187 8.86 10.75 -0.09
C VAL A 187 8.91 11.14 1.39
N ALA A 188 9.31 12.38 1.70
CA ALA A 188 9.36 12.87 3.07
C ALA A 188 7.96 13.07 3.65
N ASP A 189 7.02 13.59 2.86
CA ASP A 189 5.61 13.74 3.27
C ASP A 189 4.97 12.37 3.50
N ALA A 190 5.24 11.41 2.60
CA ALA A 190 4.78 10.03 2.74
C ALA A 190 5.29 9.39 4.04
N ALA A 191 6.60 9.47 4.30
CA ALA A 191 7.20 8.93 5.53
C ALA A 191 6.69 9.63 6.80
N ALA A 192 6.36 10.93 6.73
CA ALA A 192 5.85 11.70 7.86
C ALA A 192 4.39 11.36 8.21
N ASN A 193 3.57 10.96 7.23
CA ASN A 193 2.15 10.64 7.43
C ASN A 193 1.96 9.37 8.31
N ARG A 194 2.97 8.48 8.38
CA ARG A 194 3.00 7.27 9.22
C ARG A 194 1.72 6.40 9.12
N GLN A 195 1.06 6.42 7.98
CA GLN A 195 -0.18 5.66 7.81
C GLN A 195 0.11 4.15 7.75
N PRO A 196 -0.79 3.30 8.26
CA PRO A 196 -0.69 1.86 8.11
C PRO A 196 -0.64 1.45 6.63
N GLY A 197 0.49 0.88 6.20
CA GLY A 197 0.78 0.55 4.80
C GLY A 197 1.99 1.30 4.22
N ILE A 198 2.43 2.38 4.87
CA ILE A 198 3.66 3.10 4.51
C ILE A 198 4.83 2.51 5.30
N PRO A 199 5.87 1.96 4.63
CA PRO A 199 7.06 1.47 5.32
C PRO A 199 7.79 2.57 6.09
N ALA A 200 8.28 2.25 7.29
CA ALA A 200 9.13 3.15 8.07
C ALA A 200 10.53 3.34 7.45
N ASP A 201 11.00 2.33 6.72
CA ASP A 201 12.26 2.40 5.97
C ASP A 201 12.09 3.27 4.71
N ARG A 202 12.84 4.37 4.67
CA ARG A 202 12.76 5.37 3.60
C ARG A 202 13.28 4.85 2.27
N ASP A 203 14.29 3.99 2.25
CA ASP A 203 14.85 3.48 0.98
C ASP A 203 13.95 2.40 0.38
N ARG A 204 13.33 1.58 1.24
CA ARG A 204 12.23 0.69 0.84
C ARG A 204 11.03 1.47 0.29
N LEU A 205 10.62 2.53 0.97
CA LEU A 205 9.53 3.41 0.50
C LEU A 205 9.82 4.03 -0.87
N LYS A 206 11.03 4.55 -1.10
CA LYS A 206 11.44 5.06 -2.43
C LYS A 206 11.29 4.01 -3.51
N THR A 207 11.73 2.79 -3.24
CA THR A 207 11.68 1.68 -4.20
C THR A 207 10.24 1.33 -4.57
N LEU A 208 9.36 1.22 -3.57
CA LEU A 208 7.95 0.92 -3.80
C LEU A 208 7.20 2.06 -4.48
N LEU A 209 7.50 3.33 -4.16
CA LEU A 209 6.92 4.48 -4.86
C LEU A 209 7.34 4.53 -6.34
N ALA A 210 8.59 4.17 -6.64
CA ALA A 210 9.05 4.03 -8.02
C ALA A 210 8.35 2.89 -8.76
N ASP A 211 8.03 1.79 -8.06
CA ASP A 211 7.22 0.71 -8.62
C ASP A 211 5.79 1.19 -8.91
N LEU A 212 5.13 1.88 -7.98
CA LEU A 212 3.79 2.45 -8.20
C LEU A 212 3.76 3.45 -9.36
N LEU A 213 4.81 4.27 -9.51
CA LEU A 213 4.97 5.19 -10.64
C LEU A 213 5.10 4.43 -11.97
N ARG A 214 5.92 3.37 -12.01
CA ARG A 214 6.12 2.54 -13.22
C ARG A 214 4.83 1.87 -13.66
N GLU A 215 4.01 1.48 -12.70
CA GLU A 215 2.74 0.79 -12.91
C GLU A 215 1.59 1.79 -13.15
N GLY A 216 1.90 3.08 -13.27
CA GLY A 216 0.95 4.13 -13.63
C GLY A 216 -0.07 4.44 -12.54
N LEU A 217 0.21 4.07 -11.28
CA LEU A 217 -0.67 4.33 -10.12
C LEU A 217 -0.40 5.69 -9.47
N LEU A 218 0.69 6.34 -9.87
CA LEU A 218 1.10 7.69 -9.49
C LEU A 218 1.67 8.37 -10.74
N GLU A 219 1.75 9.69 -10.71
CA GLU A 219 2.45 10.47 -11.73
C GLU A 219 3.66 11.17 -11.13
N GLU A 220 4.70 11.37 -11.94
CA GLU A 220 5.83 12.19 -11.53
C GLU A 220 5.42 13.66 -11.56
N ALA A 221 5.62 14.35 -10.43
CA ALA A 221 5.29 15.75 -10.30
C ALA A 221 6.26 16.46 -9.35
N PRO A 222 6.51 17.76 -9.54
CA PRO A 222 7.31 18.49 -8.57
C PRO A 222 6.59 18.50 -7.21
N GLY A 223 7.35 18.29 -6.13
CA GLY A 223 6.83 18.33 -4.77
C GLY A 223 6.21 19.69 -4.42
N PRO A 224 5.40 19.79 -3.34
CA PRO A 224 4.69 21.02 -2.97
C PRO A 224 5.59 22.24 -2.77
N ARG A 225 6.87 22.03 -2.42
CA ARG A 225 7.89 23.05 -2.22
C ARG A 225 8.99 23.03 -3.30
N GLY A 226 8.75 22.36 -4.43
CA GLY A 226 9.75 22.07 -5.46
C GLY A 226 10.52 20.76 -5.21
N GLY A 227 11.28 20.32 -6.22
CA GLY A 227 12.04 19.06 -6.20
C GLY A 227 11.25 17.84 -6.65
N ALA A 228 11.88 16.66 -6.65
CA ALA A 228 11.24 15.41 -7.09
C ALA A 228 10.11 14.98 -6.14
N GLY A 229 8.98 14.61 -6.70
CA GLY A 229 7.78 14.20 -5.97
C GLY A 229 6.85 13.37 -6.84
N PHE A 230 5.67 13.12 -6.30
CA PHE A 230 4.64 12.30 -6.91
C PHE A 230 3.31 13.05 -6.84
N ARG A 231 2.43 12.74 -7.79
CA ARG A 231 1.04 13.19 -7.82
C ARG A 231 0.12 11.98 -7.80
N VAL A 232 -0.93 12.05 -6.98
CA VAL A 232 -2.02 11.08 -6.97
C VAL A 232 -2.89 11.31 -8.20
N LEU A 233 -3.34 10.24 -8.86
CA LEU A 233 -4.18 10.35 -10.05
C LEU A 233 -5.48 11.08 -9.73
N GLU A 234 -6.01 11.82 -10.71
CA GLU A 234 -7.33 12.46 -10.59
C GLU A 234 -8.46 11.41 -10.52
N GLU A 235 -8.28 10.28 -11.21
CA GLU A 235 -9.19 9.14 -11.17
C GLU A 235 -8.40 7.90 -10.71
N PRO A 236 -8.67 7.37 -9.50
CA PRO A 236 -8.05 6.13 -9.04
C PRO A 236 -8.57 4.94 -9.88
N PRO A 237 -7.72 3.95 -10.19
CA PRO A 237 -8.15 2.67 -10.73
C PRO A 237 -9.24 2.02 -9.87
N ASP A 238 -10.21 1.35 -10.51
CA ASP A 238 -11.38 0.75 -9.85
C ASP A 238 -11.01 -0.13 -8.64
N TRP A 239 -9.97 -0.96 -8.77
CA TRP A 239 -9.52 -1.85 -7.70
C TRP A 239 -8.99 -1.09 -6.46
N ILE A 240 -8.44 0.12 -6.64
CA ILE A 240 -8.01 0.97 -5.51
C ILE A 240 -9.24 1.55 -4.81
N ALA A 241 -10.25 1.97 -5.57
CA ALA A 241 -11.50 2.47 -5.01
C ALA A 241 -12.19 1.39 -4.18
N ASP A 242 -12.23 0.14 -4.68
CA ASP A 242 -12.76 -1.02 -3.96
C ASP A 242 -11.95 -1.33 -2.68
N ALA A 243 -10.61 -1.36 -2.79
CA ALA A 243 -9.73 -1.59 -1.65
C ALA A 243 -9.89 -0.52 -0.54
N MET A 244 -10.09 0.74 -0.93
CA MET A 244 -10.37 1.83 -0.01
C MET A 244 -11.74 1.68 0.67
N ALA A 245 -12.76 1.22 -0.06
CA ALA A 245 -14.08 0.96 0.50
C ALA A 245 -14.03 -0.20 1.51
N ASP A 246 -13.29 -1.28 1.22
CA ASP A 246 -13.07 -2.38 2.13
C ASP A 246 -12.35 -1.96 3.42
N ARG A 247 -11.30 -1.15 3.32
CA ARG A 247 -10.59 -0.63 4.49
C ARG A 247 -11.45 0.29 5.35
N ARG A 248 -12.36 1.07 4.75
CA ARG A 248 -13.35 1.85 5.53
C ARG A 248 -14.29 0.93 6.29
N ARG A 249 -14.85 -0.08 5.62
CA ARG A 249 -15.73 -1.10 6.25
C ARG A 249 -15.02 -1.83 7.39
N GLN A 250 -13.76 -2.20 7.21
CA GLN A 250 -12.95 -2.84 8.26
C GLN A 250 -12.76 -1.93 9.47
N ARG A 251 -12.40 -0.65 9.26
CA ARG A 251 -12.25 0.32 10.35
C ARG A 251 -13.56 0.57 11.10
N GLU A 252 -14.67 0.69 10.39
CA GLU A 252 -16.00 0.81 11.01
C GLU A 252 -16.37 -0.43 11.82
N ALA A 253 -16.04 -1.63 11.33
CA ALA A 253 -16.24 -2.87 12.08
C ALA A 253 -15.35 -2.94 13.33
N GLU A 254 -14.07 -2.60 13.23
CA GLU A 254 -13.15 -2.55 14.37
C GLU A 254 -13.54 -1.48 15.39
N ALA A 255 -14.01 -0.31 14.95
CA ALA A 255 -14.51 0.76 15.80
C ALA A 255 -15.76 0.30 16.57
N ARG A 256 -16.72 -0.35 15.90
CA ARG A 256 -17.90 -0.95 16.55
C ARG A 256 -17.50 -1.98 17.60
N ILE A 257 -16.58 -2.90 17.27
CA ILE A 257 -16.09 -3.90 18.24
C ILE A 257 -15.41 -3.23 19.44
N ARG A 258 -14.63 -2.16 19.20
CA ARG A 258 -14.00 -1.38 20.28
C ARG A 258 -15.04 -0.68 21.15
N GLU A 259 -16.06 -0.08 20.55
CA GLU A 259 -17.16 0.59 21.26
C GLU A 259 -18.01 -0.40 22.07
N GLU A 260 -18.37 -1.54 21.49
CA GLU A 260 -19.05 -2.64 22.19
C GLU A 260 -18.24 -3.13 23.39
N ARG A 261 -16.93 -3.39 23.19
CA ARG A 261 -16.03 -3.78 24.29
C ARG A 261 -15.95 -2.69 25.36
N ALA A 262 -15.87 -1.42 24.97
CA ALA A 262 -15.85 -0.30 25.91
C ALA A 262 -17.18 -0.17 26.66
N ALA A 263 -18.32 -0.41 26.00
CA ALA A 263 -19.64 -0.40 26.62
C ALA A 263 -19.81 -1.57 27.61
N THR A 264 -19.39 -2.78 27.22
CA THR A 264 -19.36 -3.94 28.13
C THR A 264 -18.46 -3.67 29.34
N LEU A 265 -17.27 -3.09 29.13
CA LEU A 265 -16.38 -2.71 30.22
C LEU A 265 -17.00 -1.66 31.14
N ARG A 266 -17.67 -0.63 30.59
CA ARG A 266 -18.40 0.36 31.40
C ARG A 266 -19.51 -0.29 32.19
N GLN A 267 -20.31 -1.16 31.57
CA GLN A 267 -21.38 -1.85 32.26
C GLN A 267 -20.86 -2.75 33.39
N VAL A 268 -19.76 -3.49 33.17
CA VAL A 268 -19.09 -4.27 34.23
C VAL A 268 -18.55 -3.38 35.36
N LEU A 269 -18.10 -2.16 35.04
CA LEU A 269 -17.64 -1.19 36.05
C LEU A 269 -18.81 -0.51 36.80
N GLU A 270 -19.92 -0.23 36.10
CA GLU A 270 -21.14 0.40 36.64
C GLU A 270 -21.96 -0.57 37.49
N ASP A 271 -22.06 -1.84 37.09
CA ASP A 271 -22.81 -2.88 37.80
C ASP A 271 -22.11 -3.36 39.09
N GLY A 272 -20.85 -2.95 39.31
CA GLY A 272 -20.03 -3.35 40.45
C GLY A 272 -19.66 -4.85 40.41
N LEU A 273 -18.45 -5.20 40.84
CA LEU A 273 -18.08 -6.61 40.96
C LEU A 273 -18.76 -7.18 42.21
N THR A 274 -19.67 -8.15 42.08
CA THR A 274 -20.31 -8.80 43.23
C THR A 274 -19.59 -10.11 43.59
N HIS A 275 -19.25 -10.30 44.88
CA HIS A 275 -18.68 -11.54 45.41
C HIS A 275 -19.56 -12.05 46.55
N THR A 276 -19.93 -13.33 46.52
CA THR A 276 -20.60 -13.99 47.65
C THR A 276 -19.55 -14.66 48.51
N THR A 277 -19.38 -14.20 49.75
CA THR A 277 -18.44 -14.80 50.70
C THR A 277 -18.85 -16.22 51.07
N ALA A 278 -17.92 -17.01 51.61
CA ALA A 278 -18.23 -18.35 52.14
C ALA A 278 -19.34 -18.36 53.22
N ALA A 279 -19.58 -17.21 53.87
CA ALA A 279 -20.67 -17.01 54.83
C ALA A 279 -22.03 -16.69 54.19
N GLY A 280 -22.09 -16.54 52.86
CA GLY A 280 -23.32 -16.21 52.11
C GLY A 280 -23.62 -14.72 51.99
N GLU A 281 -22.70 -13.84 52.42
CA GLU A 281 -22.85 -12.38 52.30
C GLU A 281 -22.45 -11.93 50.88
N VAL A 282 -23.31 -11.13 50.23
CA VAL A 282 -23.01 -10.53 48.93
C VAL A 282 -22.31 -9.19 49.15
N VAL A 283 -21.06 -9.11 48.70
CA VAL A 283 -20.22 -7.91 48.79
C VAL A 283 -20.13 -7.25 47.42
N GLU A 284 -20.56 -6.00 47.35
CA GLU A 284 -20.39 -5.13 46.18
C GLU A 284 -19.00 -4.47 46.20
N ILE A 285 -18.19 -4.77 45.18
CA ILE A 285 -16.86 -4.22 44.98
C ILE A 285 -16.98 -3.07 43.97
N ALA A 286 -17.12 -1.86 44.51
CA ALA A 286 -17.17 -0.63 43.72
C ALA A 286 -15.76 -0.22 43.28
N GLN A 287 -15.52 -0.18 41.96
CA GLN A 287 -14.24 0.20 41.39
C GLN A 287 -14.28 1.62 40.79
N SER A 288 -13.22 2.40 41.04
CA SER A 288 -12.96 3.65 40.32
C SER A 288 -11.90 3.45 39.23
N ASP A 289 -11.79 4.39 38.30
CA ASP A 289 -10.72 4.45 37.28
C ASP A 289 -9.30 4.35 37.89
N ARG A 290 -9.16 4.68 39.19
CA ARG A 290 -7.91 4.70 39.93
C ARG A 290 -7.55 3.37 40.59
N GLY A 291 -8.48 2.41 40.65
CA GLY A 291 -8.29 1.10 41.31
C GLY A 291 -9.06 0.91 42.62
N LEU A 292 -8.70 -0.15 43.34
CA LEU A 292 -9.34 -0.63 44.58
C LEU A 292 -8.32 -0.70 45.73
N GLU A 293 -8.78 -0.41 46.94
CA GLU A 293 -8.05 -0.53 48.21
C GLU A 293 -8.57 -1.73 49.01
N LEU A 294 -7.65 -2.59 49.46
CA LEU A 294 -7.96 -3.70 50.37
C LEU A 294 -7.49 -3.40 51.79
N ARG A 295 -8.42 -3.42 52.74
CA ARG A 295 -8.17 -3.14 54.17
C ARG A 295 -8.44 -4.39 55.01
N PHE A 296 -7.49 -4.78 55.83
CA PHE A 296 -7.61 -5.93 56.75
C PHE A 296 -7.77 -5.40 58.18
N ALA A 297 -8.94 -5.61 58.78
CA ALA A 297 -9.24 -5.08 60.12
C ALA A 297 -8.43 -5.76 61.24
N SER A 298 -8.05 -7.02 61.05
CA SER A 298 -7.27 -7.79 62.02
C SER A 298 -6.38 -8.84 61.33
N ILE A 299 -5.06 -8.63 61.40
CA ILE A 299 -3.98 -9.64 61.26
C ILE A 299 -3.62 -10.17 59.83
N PRO A 300 -2.56 -11.00 59.64
CA PRO A 300 -1.51 -10.80 58.63
C PRO A 300 -1.63 -11.83 57.49
N SER A 301 -2.22 -11.44 56.37
CA SER A 301 -2.54 -12.33 55.24
C SER A 301 -1.30 -12.67 54.37
N TRP A 302 -0.26 -13.32 54.89
CA TRP A 302 1.01 -13.54 54.15
C TRP A 302 0.86 -14.41 52.89
N GLU A 303 0.04 -15.47 52.88
CA GLU A 303 -0.20 -16.29 51.67
C GLU A 303 -0.87 -15.48 50.56
N LEU A 304 -1.87 -14.69 50.92
CA LEU A 304 -2.54 -13.77 50.01
C LEU A 304 -1.57 -12.68 49.53
N ARG A 305 -0.74 -12.13 50.41
CA ARG A 305 0.28 -11.12 50.08
C ARG A 305 1.30 -11.66 49.08
N ASP A 306 1.72 -12.91 49.23
CA ASP A 306 2.69 -13.53 48.34
C ASP A 306 2.08 -13.84 46.98
N GLU A 307 0.82 -14.27 46.92
CA GLU A 307 0.10 -14.44 45.66
C GLU A 307 -0.18 -13.10 44.95
N MET A 308 -0.53 -12.05 45.71
CA MET A 308 -0.70 -10.68 45.21
C MET A 308 0.60 -10.11 44.65
N LYS A 309 1.75 -10.40 45.28
CA LYS A 309 3.08 -10.03 44.77
C LYS A 309 3.44 -10.79 43.50
N ARG A 310 3.17 -12.11 43.45
CA ARG A 310 3.48 -12.95 42.28
C ARG A 310 2.83 -12.47 41.00
N GLN A 311 1.62 -11.91 41.08
CA GLN A 311 0.91 -11.41 39.91
C GLN A 311 1.39 -10.01 39.45
N GLY A 312 2.27 -9.34 40.22
CA GLY A 312 2.93 -8.09 39.82
C GLY A 312 2.02 -6.86 39.68
N ARG A 313 0.79 -6.91 40.21
CA ARG A 313 -0.24 -5.87 40.00
C ARG A 313 -0.67 -5.13 41.26
N CYS A 314 0.01 -5.37 42.39
CA CYS A 314 -0.31 -4.74 43.67
C CYS A 314 0.95 -4.21 44.38
N ARG A 315 0.82 -3.08 45.07
CA ARG A 315 1.88 -2.44 45.89
C ARG A 315 1.40 -2.26 47.33
N TRP A 316 2.30 -2.49 48.29
CA TRP A 316 2.06 -2.16 49.70
C TRP A 316 2.32 -0.67 49.94
N ASP A 317 1.33 0.03 50.47
CA ASP A 317 1.45 1.37 51.01
C ASP A 317 1.78 1.27 52.51
N GLY A 318 3.06 1.46 52.82
CA GLY A 318 3.59 1.36 54.18
C GLY A 318 3.07 2.44 55.13
N ARG A 319 2.74 3.62 54.61
CA ARG A 319 2.25 4.75 55.40
C ARG A 319 0.82 4.51 55.89
N ARG A 320 -0.01 3.93 55.03
CA ARG A 320 -1.43 3.65 55.33
C ARG A 320 -1.69 2.18 55.71
N ARG A 321 -0.63 1.36 55.76
CA ARG A 321 -0.63 -0.07 56.10
C ARG A 321 -1.66 -0.88 55.32
N ARG A 322 -1.65 -0.73 53.99
CA ARG A 322 -2.67 -1.31 53.08
C ARG A 322 -2.09 -1.74 51.74
N TRP A 323 -2.80 -2.61 51.02
CA TRP A 323 -2.44 -3.00 49.66
C TRP A 323 -3.27 -2.24 48.63
N CYS A 324 -2.61 -1.73 47.60
CA CYS A 324 -3.21 -0.98 46.50
C CYS A 324 -2.95 -1.70 45.18
N ARG A 325 -4.00 -1.88 44.36
CA ARG A 325 -3.88 -2.44 43.00
C ARG A 325 -3.56 -1.33 42.01
N THR A 326 -2.65 -1.60 41.06
CA THR A 326 -2.19 -0.64 40.06
C THR A 326 -2.95 -0.69 38.73
N SER A 327 -3.94 -1.57 38.58
CA SER A 327 -4.70 -1.75 37.33
C SER A 327 -6.17 -2.09 37.57
N PRO A 328 -7.08 -1.77 36.64
CA PRO A 328 -8.50 -2.12 36.74
C PRO A 328 -8.76 -3.63 36.92
N VAL A 329 -9.91 -4.00 37.50
CA VAL A 329 -10.35 -5.39 37.69
C VAL A 329 -11.58 -5.60 36.83
N THR A 330 -11.50 -6.50 35.85
CA THR A 330 -12.64 -6.78 34.95
C THR A 330 -13.41 -8.05 35.34
N SER A 331 -12.92 -8.80 36.33
CA SER A 331 -13.51 -10.03 36.87
C SER A 331 -12.97 -10.33 38.27
N VAL A 332 -13.76 -10.92 39.16
CA VAL A 332 -13.28 -11.33 40.50
C VAL A 332 -12.22 -12.43 40.34
N GLU A 333 -10.96 -12.09 40.58
CA GLU A 333 -9.84 -13.02 40.53
C GLU A 333 -9.84 -13.94 41.77
N PRO A 334 -9.40 -15.21 41.66
CA PRO A 334 -9.45 -16.16 42.79
C PRO A 334 -8.76 -15.69 44.07
N TRP A 335 -7.68 -14.92 43.94
CA TRP A 335 -6.99 -14.34 45.09
C TRP A 335 -7.82 -13.24 45.77
N LEU A 336 -8.58 -12.45 45.01
CA LEU A 336 -9.45 -11.39 45.56
C LEU A 336 -10.63 -12.00 46.32
N ALA A 337 -11.20 -13.08 45.80
CA ALA A 337 -12.19 -13.88 46.53
C ALA A 337 -11.62 -14.41 47.85
N THR A 338 -10.41 -14.99 47.81
CA THR A 338 -9.71 -15.48 49.01
C THR A 338 -9.41 -14.36 50.01
N ALA A 339 -9.09 -13.15 49.53
CA ALA A 339 -8.87 -11.98 50.38
C ALA A 339 -10.12 -11.59 51.15
N LEU A 340 -11.25 -11.52 50.45
CA LEU A 340 -12.55 -11.19 51.01
C LEU A 340 -13.01 -12.24 52.01
N ASP A 341 -12.86 -13.53 51.69
CA ASP A 341 -13.16 -14.63 52.61
C ASP A 341 -12.27 -14.61 53.87
N ALA A 342 -11.05 -14.08 53.77
CA ALA A 342 -10.15 -13.86 54.90
C ALA A 342 -10.47 -12.58 55.70
N GLY A 343 -11.57 -11.88 55.40
CA GLY A 343 -12.03 -10.68 56.11
C GLY A 343 -11.43 -9.35 55.60
N ALA A 344 -10.94 -9.31 54.37
CA ALA A 344 -10.61 -8.04 53.72
C ALA A 344 -11.88 -7.23 53.44
N THR A 345 -11.79 -5.91 53.60
CA THR A 345 -12.80 -4.95 53.18
C THR A 345 -12.29 -4.19 51.97
N VAL A 346 -13.18 -3.89 51.03
CA VAL A 346 -12.85 -3.19 49.78
C VAL A 346 -13.40 -1.77 49.82
N ALA A 347 -12.58 -0.81 49.44
CA ALA A 347 -13.02 0.57 49.22
C ALA A 347 -12.41 1.11 47.91
N PRO A 348 -13.07 2.06 47.23
CA PRO A 348 -12.41 2.84 46.20
C PRO A 348 -11.18 3.52 46.80
N LEU A 349 -10.09 3.62 46.04
CA LEU A 349 -8.96 4.45 46.45
C LEU A 349 -9.48 5.88 46.71
N GLY A 350 -9.39 6.33 47.97
CA GLY A 350 -9.85 7.66 48.37
C GLY A 350 -9.20 8.78 47.54
N THR A 351 -9.73 10.01 47.62
CA THR A 351 -9.33 11.19 46.83
C THR A 351 -7.87 11.62 46.95
N ALA A 352 -7.05 10.94 47.75
CA ALA A 352 -5.63 11.21 47.80
C ALA A 352 -4.97 10.75 46.49
N ASP A 353 -4.39 11.71 45.79
CA ASP A 353 -3.62 11.52 44.58
C ASP A 353 -2.46 10.52 44.84
N PRO A 354 -2.49 9.32 44.23
CA PRO A 354 -1.39 8.38 44.38
C PRO A 354 -0.11 8.96 43.77
N ASP A 355 -0.16 9.81 42.75
CA ASP A 355 1.05 10.38 42.12
C ASP A 355 1.65 11.54 42.92
N ALA A 356 0.94 12.08 43.92
CA ALA A 356 1.42 13.17 44.76
C ALA A 356 2.28 12.73 45.96
N GLU A 357 2.30 11.43 46.30
CA GLU A 357 3.17 10.91 47.36
C GLU A 357 4.36 10.19 46.73
N ASP A 358 5.55 10.79 46.88
CA ASP A 358 6.84 10.28 46.44
C ASP A 358 7.00 8.81 46.84
N TRP A 359 6.83 7.93 45.86
CA TRP A 359 6.82 6.49 46.02
C TRP A 359 8.23 5.91 46.14
N GLY A 360 9.06 6.57 46.95
CA GLY A 360 10.47 6.32 47.24
C GLY A 360 11.00 4.99 46.69
N TYR A 361 11.80 5.10 45.63
CA TYR A 361 12.72 4.06 45.16
C TYR A 361 13.92 3.96 46.12
N GLU A 362 13.68 3.78 47.41
CA GLU A 362 14.76 3.49 48.36
C GLU A 362 14.49 2.12 48.99
N ASP A 363 15.51 1.26 48.87
CA ASP A 363 15.63 -0.12 49.35
C ASP A 363 14.98 -1.22 48.50
N TRP A 364 15.66 -1.53 47.39
CA TRP A 364 15.85 -2.93 46.99
C TRP A 364 17.34 -3.27 47.03
N PRO A 365 17.75 -4.39 47.66
CA PRO A 365 19.12 -4.87 47.60
C PRO A 365 19.41 -5.45 46.20
N ASP A 366 20.59 -5.16 45.66
CA ASP A 366 21.10 -5.59 44.35
C ASP A 366 20.95 -7.10 44.08
#